data_AF-A0AAV7MV58-F1
#
_entry.id   AF-A0AAV7MV58-F1
#
_cell.length_a   1.000
_cell.length_b   1.000
_cell.length_c   1.000
_cell.angle_alpha   90.00
_cell.angle_beta   90.00
_cell.angle_gamma   90.00
#
_symmetry.space_group_name_H-M   'P 1'
#
loop_
_entity.id
_entity.type
_entity.pdbx_description
1 polymer ?
#
loop_
_entity_poly.entity_id
_entity_poly.type
_entity_poly.pdbx_seq_one_letter_code
_entity_poly.pdbx_strand_id
1 'polypeptide(L)'
;MKGAPGVKRQVEAVRAVIGGLFHTKGTMETQRQSKKEGNSKELFMETLAKNRSKTRGWHQKAKAPAEELDHHRQELLTLQESNLELQYRLQDLENMSRRSNIRIRGVSMQATPESLEDFVIRLLRHITPAFKDQEIILDLTHKVGQPSRGPGQAQDRQRTNPDGIP
;
A
#
# COMPACT_ATOMS: atom_id res chain seq x y z
N MET A 1 -102.40 -28.57 27.48
CA MET A 1 -101.93 -27.29 26.91
C MET A 1 -101.08 -27.60 25.67
N LYS A 2 -101.64 -27.47 24.46
CA LYS A 2 -100.94 -27.74 23.19
C LYS A 2 -100.51 -26.41 22.58
N GLY A 3 -99.20 -26.14 22.57
CA GLY A 3 -98.62 -24.91 22.01
C GLY A 3 -98.79 -24.82 20.50
N ALA A 4 -99.17 -23.64 20.02
CA ALA A 4 -99.50 -23.37 18.63
C ALA A 4 -98.32 -23.66 17.66
N PRO A 5 -98.52 -24.46 16.59
CA PRO A 5 -97.47 -24.88 15.67
C PRO A 5 -96.90 -23.78 14.75
N GLY A 6 -97.47 -22.56 14.79
CA GLY A 6 -97.04 -21.44 13.93
C GLY A 6 -95.74 -20.77 14.35
N VAL A 7 -95.41 -20.75 15.64
CA VAL A 7 -94.23 -20.01 16.16
C VAL A 7 -92.92 -20.72 15.85
N LYS A 8 -92.92 -22.06 15.83
CA LYS A 8 -91.69 -22.85 15.58
C LYS A 8 -91.16 -22.68 14.16
N ARG A 9 -92.03 -22.58 13.15
CA ARG A 9 -91.62 -22.41 11.74
C ARG A 9 -91.05 -21.02 11.46
N GLN A 10 -91.55 -19.98 12.12
CA GLN A 10 -90.98 -18.62 11.97
C GLN A 10 -89.59 -18.51 12.62
N VAL A 11 -89.37 -19.17 13.76
CA VAL A 11 -88.06 -19.17 14.43
C VAL A 11 -87.01 -19.93 13.60
N GLU A 12 -87.36 -21.06 12.97
CA GLU A 12 -86.44 -21.78 12.09
C GLU A 12 -86.10 -21.01 10.80
N ALA A 13 -87.07 -20.34 10.19
CA ALA A 13 -86.83 -19.51 9.01
C ALA A 13 -85.88 -18.34 9.32
N VAL A 14 -86.06 -17.67 10.46
CA VAL A 14 -85.17 -16.59 10.89
C VAL A 14 -83.77 -17.13 11.22
N ARG A 15 -83.66 -18.32 11.84
CA ARG A 15 -82.37 -18.95 12.15
C ARG A 15 -81.59 -19.36 10.89
N ALA A 16 -82.28 -19.83 9.85
CA ALA A 16 -81.67 -20.19 8.56
C ALA A 16 -81.17 -18.95 7.79
N VAL A 17 -81.96 -17.87 7.77
CA VAL A 17 -81.57 -16.61 7.13
C VAL A 17 -80.37 -15.98 7.85
N ILE A 18 -80.40 -15.93 9.18
CA ILE A 18 -79.29 -15.40 9.98
C ILE A 18 -78.04 -16.29 9.83
N GLY A 19 -78.17 -17.62 9.93
CA GLY A 19 -77.06 -18.56 9.78
C GLY A 19 -76.36 -18.51 8.41
N GLY A 20 -77.14 -18.33 7.33
CA GLY A 20 -76.62 -18.16 5.96
C GLY A 20 -75.92 -16.81 5.74
N LEU A 21 -76.40 -15.74 6.40
CA LEU A 21 -75.79 -14.41 6.34
C LEU A 21 -74.42 -14.34 7.05
N PHE A 22 -74.23 -15.13 8.11
CA PHE A 22 -72.96 -15.22 8.83
C PHE A 22 -71.93 -16.11 8.12
N HIS A 23 -72.34 -17.21 7.47
CA HIS A 23 -71.42 -18.08 6.70
C HIS A 23 -70.89 -17.41 5.43
N THR A 24 -71.71 -16.62 4.73
CA THR A 24 -71.32 -15.90 3.51
C THR A 24 -70.41 -14.69 3.81
N LYS A 25 -70.59 -14.01 4.95
CA LYS A 25 -69.68 -12.95 5.38
C LYS A 25 -68.33 -13.49 5.84
N GLY A 26 -68.31 -14.56 6.64
CA GLY A 26 -67.07 -15.18 7.11
C GLY A 26 -66.20 -15.73 5.99
N THR A 27 -66.80 -16.31 4.93
CA THR A 27 -66.09 -16.83 3.74
C THR A 27 -65.54 -15.72 2.83
N MET A 28 -66.24 -14.58 2.70
CA MET A 28 -65.72 -13.42 1.97
C MET A 28 -64.59 -12.70 2.71
N GLU A 29 -64.62 -12.63 4.04
CA GLU A 29 -63.53 -12.06 4.84
C GLU A 29 -62.27 -12.94 4.80
N THR A 30 -62.40 -14.27 4.89
CA THR A 30 -61.27 -15.19 4.74
C THR A 30 -60.69 -15.17 3.32
N GLN A 31 -61.50 -15.05 2.27
CA GLN A 31 -61.00 -14.84 0.90
C GLN A 31 -60.30 -13.49 0.71
N ARG A 32 -60.76 -12.43 1.38
CA ARG A 32 -60.10 -11.10 1.32
C ARG A 32 -58.78 -11.10 2.10
N GLN A 33 -58.70 -11.80 3.22
CA GLN A 33 -57.46 -11.95 4.00
C GLN A 33 -56.44 -12.84 3.26
N SER A 34 -56.86 -13.96 2.67
CA SER A 34 -55.93 -14.84 1.93
C SER A 34 -55.37 -14.16 0.67
N LYS A 35 -56.16 -13.32 -0.02
CA LYS A 35 -55.68 -12.50 -1.15
C LYS A 35 -54.70 -11.40 -0.71
N LYS A 36 -54.91 -10.78 0.46
CA LYS A 36 -53.96 -9.79 1.02
C LYS A 36 -52.64 -10.45 1.43
N GLU A 37 -52.69 -11.64 2.04
CA GLU A 37 -51.50 -12.40 2.40
C GLU A 37 -50.74 -12.95 1.19
N GLY A 38 -51.46 -13.39 0.14
CA GLY A 38 -50.87 -13.80 -1.14
C GLY A 38 -50.07 -12.66 -1.79
N ASN A 39 -50.68 -11.49 -1.93
CA ASN A 39 -49.99 -10.30 -2.47
C ASN A 39 -48.80 -9.87 -1.59
N SER A 40 -48.92 -9.97 -0.26
CA SER A 40 -47.83 -9.61 0.65
C SER A 40 -46.64 -10.56 0.55
N LYS A 41 -46.88 -11.87 0.39
CA LYS A 41 -45.83 -12.87 0.19
C LYS A 41 -45.14 -12.71 -1.16
N GLU A 42 -45.89 -12.41 -2.21
CA GLU A 42 -45.32 -12.15 -3.54
C GLU A 42 -44.44 -10.89 -3.54
N LEU A 43 -44.92 -9.78 -2.96
CA LEU A 43 -44.13 -8.55 -2.78
C LEU A 43 -42.85 -8.77 -1.96
N PHE A 44 -42.93 -9.58 -0.91
CA PHE A 44 -41.77 -9.93 -0.08
C PHE A 44 -40.75 -10.76 -0.87
N MET A 45 -41.19 -11.79 -1.60
CA MET A 45 -40.31 -12.62 -2.42
C MET A 45 -39.68 -11.84 -3.57
N GLU A 46 -40.42 -10.93 -4.21
CA GLU A 46 -39.89 -10.02 -5.23
C GLU A 46 -38.83 -9.08 -4.65
N THR A 47 -39.07 -8.54 -3.45
CA THR A 47 -38.10 -7.68 -2.74
C THR A 47 -36.83 -8.45 -2.38
N LEU A 48 -36.95 -9.69 -1.90
CA LEU A 48 -35.81 -10.56 -1.64
C LEU A 48 -35.01 -10.86 -2.92
N ALA A 49 -35.69 -11.16 -4.02
CA ALA A 49 -35.04 -11.41 -5.31
C ALA A 49 -34.28 -10.17 -5.80
N LYS A 50 -34.89 -8.97 -5.71
CA LYS A 50 -34.23 -7.69 -6.03
C LYS A 50 -33.01 -7.44 -5.14
N ASN A 51 -33.11 -7.69 -3.84
CA ASN A 51 -31.98 -7.51 -2.91
C ASN A 51 -30.85 -8.52 -3.15
N ARG A 52 -31.17 -9.78 -3.46
CA ARG A 52 -30.17 -10.79 -3.87
C ARG A 52 -29.45 -10.41 -5.16
N SER A 53 -30.18 -9.88 -6.13
CA SER A 53 -29.58 -9.38 -7.38
C SER A 53 -28.65 -8.19 -7.13
N LYS A 54 -29.10 -7.21 -6.33
CA LYS A 54 -28.30 -6.03 -5.94
C LYS A 54 -27.01 -6.43 -5.20
N THR A 55 -27.11 -7.29 -4.21
CA THR A 55 -25.94 -7.78 -3.44
C THR A 55 -24.95 -8.52 -4.32
N ARG A 56 -25.41 -9.38 -5.24
CA ARG A 56 -24.53 -10.00 -6.26
C ARG A 56 -23.86 -8.96 -7.16
N GLY A 57 -24.61 -7.96 -7.61
CA GLY A 57 -24.06 -6.86 -8.42
C GLY A 57 -22.99 -6.06 -7.68
N TRP A 58 -23.18 -5.81 -6.37
CA TRP A 58 -22.19 -5.14 -5.54
C TRP A 58 -20.95 -6.00 -5.32
N HIS A 59 -21.10 -7.30 -5.09
CA HIS A 59 -19.96 -8.23 -4.98
C HIS A 59 -19.14 -8.28 -6.28
N GLN A 60 -19.80 -8.34 -7.44
CA GLN A 60 -19.09 -8.32 -8.72
C GLN A 60 -18.34 -7.01 -8.94
N LYS A 61 -18.96 -5.88 -8.61
CA LYS A 61 -18.31 -4.55 -8.71
C LYS A 61 -17.15 -4.39 -7.73
N ALA A 62 -17.20 -5.02 -6.57
CA ALA A 62 -16.12 -4.97 -5.57
C ALA A 62 -14.95 -5.91 -5.90
N LYS A 63 -15.16 -6.94 -6.74
CA LYS A 63 -14.12 -7.93 -7.04
C LYS A 63 -12.94 -7.33 -7.81
N ALA A 64 -13.21 -6.58 -8.87
CA ALA A 64 -12.15 -6.01 -9.71
C ALA A 64 -11.26 -4.99 -8.94
N PRO A 65 -11.82 -4.02 -8.19
CA PRO A 65 -11.00 -3.14 -7.34
C PRO A 65 -10.21 -3.88 -6.26
N ALA A 66 -10.75 -4.98 -5.71
CA ALA A 66 -10.03 -5.79 -4.73
C ALA A 66 -8.81 -6.49 -5.35
N GLU A 67 -8.98 -7.06 -6.54
CA GLU A 67 -7.88 -7.69 -7.30
C GLU A 67 -6.81 -6.66 -7.70
N GLU A 68 -7.22 -5.46 -8.10
CA GLU A 68 -6.32 -4.34 -8.43
C GLU A 68 -5.55 -3.85 -7.20
N LEU A 69 -6.21 -3.74 -6.04
CA LEU A 69 -5.55 -3.40 -4.78
C LEU A 69 -4.53 -4.46 -4.35
N ASP A 70 -4.87 -5.74 -4.48
CA ASP A 70 -3.95 -6.84 -4.18
C ASP A 70 -2.75 -6.83 -5.14
N HIS A 71 -2.97 -6.53 -6.42
CA HIS A 71 -1.91 -6.39 -7.41
C HIS A 71 -0.95 -5.23 -7.05
N HIS A 72 -1.49 -4.03 -6.81
CA HIS A 72 -0.66 -2.88 -6.41
C HIS A 72 0.07 -3.11 -5.09
N ARG A 73 -0.54 -3.84 -4.15
CA ARG A 73 0.14 -4.22 -2.91
C ARG A 73 1.36 -5.10 -3.19
N GLN A 74 1.26 -6.06 -4.11
CA GLN A 74 2.39 -6.90 -4.51
C GLN A 74 3.47 -6.09 -5.21
N GLU A 75 3.11 -5.17 -6.11
CA GLU A 75 4.07 -4.26 -6.77
C GLU A 75 4.80 -3.37 -5.76
N LEU A 76 4.10 -2.85 -4.74
CA LEU A 76 4.72 -2.04 -3.70
C LEU A 76 5.72 -2.84 -2.87
N LEU A 77 5.42 -4.11 -2.57
CA LEU A 77 6.34 -4.97 -1.82
C LEU A 77 7.61 -5.26 -2.62
N THR A 78 7.49 -5.59 -3.91
CA THR A 78 8.66 -5.84 -4.76
C THR A 78 9.51 -4.58 -4.95
N LEU A 79 8.88 -3.41 -5.10
CA LEU A 79 9.58 -2.13 -5.14
C LEU A 79 10.31 -1.84 -3.83
N GLN A 80 9.69 -2.09 -2.68
CA GLN A 80 10.33 -1.92 -1.37
C GLN A 80 11.54 -2.82 -1.20
N GLU A 81 11.44 -4.09 -1.58
CA GLU A 81 12.56 -5.04 -1.55
C GLU A 81 13.72 -4.58 -2.44
N SER A 82 13.42 -4.16 -3.67
CA SER A 82 14.42 -3.65 -4.60
C SER A 82 15.13 -2.39 -4.08
N ASN A 83 14.39 -1.49 -3.42
CA ASN A 83 14.95 -0.27 -2.86
C ASN A 83 15.91 -0.59 -1.71
N LEU A 84 15.54 -1.55 -0.85
CA LEU A 84 16.38 -2.03 0.23
C LEU A 84 17.68 -2.67 -0.30
N GLU A 85 17.60 -3.47 -1.35
CA GLU A 85 18.78 -4.04 -2.01
C GLU A 85 19.70 -2.96 -2.58
N LEU A 86 19.14 -1.95 -3.26
CA LEU A 86 19.90 -0.83 -3.80
C LEU A 86 20.56 -0.01 -2.69
N GLN A 87 19.90 0.19 -1.55
CA GLN A 87 20.48 0.88 -0.39
C GLN A 87 21.68 0.11 0.17
N TYR A 88 21.58 -1.22 0.32
CA TYR A 88 22.72 -2.04 0.74
C TYR A 88 23.88 -1.96 -0.25
N ARG A 89 23.60 -2.07 -1.55
CA ARG A 89 24.65 -1.93 -2.58
C ARG A 89 25.31 -0.55 -2.55
N LEU A 90 24.53 0.52 -2.36
CA LEU A 90 25.07 1.87 -2.22
C LEU A 90 25.96 1.99 -0.99
N GLN A 91 25.54 1.44 0.15
CA GLN A 91 26.34 1.44 1.37
C GLN A 91 27.65 0.65 1.18
N ASP A 92 27.60 -0.49 0.50
CA ASP A 92 28.79 -1.28 0.19
C ASP A 92 29.74 -0.54 -0.74
N LEU A 93 29.22 0.10 -1.79
CA LEU A 93 30.02 0.93 -2.69
C LEU A 93 30.63 2.14 -1.98
N GLU A 94 29.87 2.82 -1.11
CA GLU A 94 30.39 3.91 -0.29
C GLU A 94 31.50 3.42 0.65
N ASN A 95 31.31 2.26 1.28
CA ASN A 95 32.31 1.67 2.14
C ASN A 95 33.56 1.31 1.34
N MET A 96 33.42 0.66 0.19
CA MET A 96 34.53 0.32 -0.71
C MET A 96 35.28 1.58 -1.17
N SER A 97 34.57 2.63 -1.57
CA SER A 97 35.14 3.92 -1.96
C SER A 97 35.87 4.62 -0.80
N ARG A 98 35.43 4.42 0.45
CA ARG A 98 36.04 5.03 1.63
C ARG A 98 37.12 4.17 2.30
N ARG A 99 37.31 2.90 1.89
CA ARG A 99 38.30 1.99 2.52
C ARG A 99 39.73 2.53 2.46
N SER A 100 40.09 3.23 1.39
CA SER A 100 41.41 3.86 1.22
C SER A 100 41.47 5.29 1.79
N ASN A 101 40.36 5.84 2.29
CA ASN A 101 40.30 7.23 2.75
C ASN A 101 40.70 7.34 4.23
N ILE A 102 41.72 8.15 4.50
CA ILE A 102 42.14 8.50 5.86
C ILE A 102 41.60 9.90 6.21
N ARG A 103 40.93 10.04 7.35
CA ARG A 103 40.46 11.34 7.87
C ARG A 103 41.36 11.80 9.01
N ILE A 104 42.08 12.89 8.80
CA ILE A 104 42.94 13.51 9.82
C ILE A 104 42.17 14.70 10.43
N ARG A 105 42.03 14.73 11.76
CA ARG A 105 41.33 15.79 12.51
C ARG A 105 42.33 16.60 13.35
N GLY A 106 41.96 17.83 13.72
CA GLY A 106 42.77 18.69 14.58
C GLY A 106 43.94 19.39 13.88
N VAL A 107 43.96 19.42 12.54
CA VAL A 107 45.01 20.10 11.76
C VAL A 107 44.74 21.60 11.76
N SER A 108 45.66 22.39 12.32
CA SER A 108 45.61 23.85 12.26
C SER A 108 45.98 24.34 10.86
N MET A 109 44.98 24.77 10.11
CA MET A 109 45.14 25.22 8.71
C MET A 109 45.84 26.57 8.57
N GLN A 110 45.96 27.33 9.66
CA GLN A 110 46.61 28.65 9.67
C GLN A 110 48.13 28.54 9.83
N ALA A 111 48.64 27.37 10.27
CA ALA A 111 50.04 27.16 10.64
C ALA A 111 50.85 26.36 9.61
N THR A 112 50.23 25.89 8.52
CA THR A 112 50.90 25.11 7.48
C THR A 112 51.16 25.98 6.25
N PRO A 113 52.37 26.54 6.08
CA PRO A 113 52.76 27.27 4.85
C PRO A 113 53.00 26.33 3.65
N GLU A 114 52.96 25.02 3.89
CA GLU A 114 53.23 23.95 2.92
C GLU A 114 51.94 23.46 2.26
N SER A 115 52.06 22.75 1.13
CA SER A 115 50.90 22.12 0.50
C SER A 115 50.28 21.07 1.44
N LEU A 116 48.98 20.81 1.29
CA LEU A 116 48.26 19.84 2.12
C LEU A 116 48.84 18.43 1.96
N GLU A 117 49.33 18.09 0.77
CA GLU A 117 49.98 16.83 0.44
C GLU A 117 51.32 16.67 1.20
N ASP A 118 52.18 17.69 1.16
CA ASP A 118 53.48 17.68 1.87
C ASP A 118 53.30 17.50 3.37
N PHE A 119 52.30 18.19 3.94
CA PHE A 119 51.94 18.05 5.35
C PHE A 119 51.55 16.60 5.69
N VAL A 120 50.71 15.97 4.86
CA VAL A 120 50.25 14.59 5.09
C VAL A 120 51.41 13.60 4.96
N ILE A 121 52.26 13.73 3.94
CA ILE A 121 53.43 12.85 3.75
C ILE A 121 54.37 12.95 4.96
N ARG A 122 54.68 14.17 5.41
CA ARG A 122 55.52 14.39 6.59
C ARG A 122 54.89 13.81 7.84
N LEU A 123 53.58 14.00 8.04
CA LEU A 123 52.86 13.45 9.18
C LEU A 123 52.92 11.92 9.20
N LEU A 124 52.66 11.26 8.06
CA LEU A 124 52.71 9.80 7.94
C LEU A 124 54.10 9.25 8.22
N ARG A 125 55.16 9.89 7.71
CA ARG A 125 56.56 9.51 7.99
C ARG A 125 56.95 9.73 9.46
N HIS A 126 56.36 10.73 10.11
CA HIS A 126 56.62 11.01 11.51
C HIS A 126 55.95 9.98 12.43
N ILE A 127 54.67 9.65 12.18
CA ILE A 127 53.89 8.74 13.03
C ILE A 127 54.27 7.28 12.80
N THR A 128 54.59 6.91 11.55
CA THR A 128 54.83 5.51 11.17
C THR A 128 56.27 5.36 10.67
N PRO A 129 57.18 4.81 11.51
CA PRO A 129 58.59 4.64 11.12
C PRO A 129 58.79 3.78 9.88
N ALA A 130 57.86 2.85 9.60
CA ALA A 130 57.88 2.00 8.41
C ALA A 130 57.74 2.79 7.09
N PHE A 131 57.20 4.02 7.13
CA PHE A 131 57.02 4.85 5.95
C PHE A 131 58.20 5.79 5.64
N LYS A 132 59.27 5.78 6.45
CA LYS A 132 60.43 6.67 6.25
C LYS A 132 61.04 6.52 4.85
N ASP A 133 61.19 5.29 4.39
CA ASP A 133 61.86 4.95 3.14
C ASP A 133 60.89 4.49 2.04
N GLN A 134 59.59 4.50 2.31
CA GLN A 134 58.56 4.09 1.35
C GLN A 134 58.07 5.28 0.53
N GLU A 135 57.75 5.02 -0.73
CA GLU A 135 57.03 5.94 -1.58
C GLU A 135 55.56 6.00 -1.14
N ILE A 136 55.08 7.20 -0.82
CA ILE A 136 53.69 7.44 -0.41
C ILE A 136 53.00 8.13 -1.59
N ILE A 137 52.03 7.43 -2.19
CA ILE A 137 51.20 7.97 -3.27
C ILE A 137 49.88 8.45 -2.66
N LEU A 138 49.54 9.71 -2.88
CA LEU A 138 48.27 10.31 -2.46
C LEU A 138 47.42 10.60 -3.69
N ASP A 139 46.29 9.92 -3.83
CA ASP A 139 45.40 10.13 -5.00
C ASP A 139 44.67 11.47 -4.93
N LEU A 140 44.17 11.84 -3.74
CA LEU A 140 43.43 13.08 -3.53
C LEU A 140 43.54 13.53 -2.07
N THR A 141 44.00 14.77 -1.87
CA THR A 141 44.03 15.40 -0.55
C THR A 141 43.17 16.66 -0.57
N HIS A 142 42.14 16.72 0.27
CA HIS A 142 41.22 17.86 0.31
C HIS A 142 40.67 18.09 1.72
N LYS A 143 40.09 19.28 1.93
CA LYS A 143 39.43 19.64 3.18
C LYS A 143 37.96 19.22 3.13
N VAL A 144 37.50 18.52 4.16
CA VAL A 144 36.09 18.14 4.28
C VAL A 144 35.23 19.41 4.35
N GLY A 145 34.22 19.51 3.49
CA GLY A 145 33.31 20.66 3.44
C GLY A 145 33.82 21.86 2.63
N GLN A 146 35.01 21.78 2.03
CA GLN A 146 35.39 22.69 0.94
C GLN A 146 35.31 21.95 -0.39
N PRO A 147 34.67 22.53 -1.41
CA PRO A 147 34.67 21.93 -2.74
C PRO A 147 36.11 21.83 -3.22
N SER A 148 36.59 20.59 -3.41
CA SER A 148 37.84 20.37 -4.12
C SER A 148 37.66 20.90 -5.54
N ARG A 149 38.64 21.64 -6.06
CA ARG A 149 38.63 22.03 -7.48
C ARG A 149 38.43 20.75 -8.30
N GLY A 150 37.45 20.77 -9.21
CA GLY A 150 36.85 19.57 -9.79
C GLY A 150 37.84 18.62 -10.49
N PRO A 151 37.36 17.43 -10.92
CA PRO A 151 38.18 16.33 -11.46
C PRO A 151 38.99 16.64 -12.74
N GLY A 152 39.00 17.88 -13.23
CA GLY A 152 39.75 18.30 -14.43
C GLY A 152 41.19 18.77 -14.19
N GLN A 153 41.70 18.83 -12.95
CA GLN A 153 43.10 19.26 -12.69
C GLN A 153 44.08 18.12 -12.35
N ALA A 154 43.59 16.88 -12.21
CA ALA A 154 44.44 15.72 -11.89
C ALA A 154 45.00 14.99 -13.14
N GLN A 155 44.58 15.34 -14.37
CA GLN A 155 44.95 14.57 -15.57
C GLN A 155 46.07 15.17 -16.43
N ASP A 156 46.54 16.39 -16.17
CA ASP A 156 47.49 17.07 -17.07
C ASP A 156 48.99 16.86 -16.75
N ARG A 157 49.34 16.01 -15.78
CA ARG A 157 50.75 15.89 -15.36
C ARG A 157 51.48 14.59 -15.68
N GLN A 158 50.84 13.54 -16.21
CA GLN A 158 51.56 12.30 -16.54
C GLN A 158 50.98 11.54 -17.74
N ARG A 159 51.06 12.12 -18.94
CA ARG A 159 51.23 11.37 -20.21
C ARG A 159 51.93 12.24 -21.26
N THR A 160 53.14 12.71 -20.97
CA THR A 160 54.09 12.99 -22.05
C THR A 160 54.71 11.65 -22.43
N ASN A 161 54.07 10.94 -23.37
CA ASN A 161 54.73 9.84 -24.07
C ASN A 161 55.96 10.43 -24.78
N PRO A 162 57.18 9.89 -24.57
CA PRO A 162 58.37 10.33 -25.29
C PRO A 162 58.41 9.80 -26.73
N ASP A 163 57.53 8.89 -27.12
CA ASP A 163 57.53 8.29 -28.45
C ASP A 163 56.56 9.04 -29.37
N GLY A 164 57.05 10.15 -29.91
CA GLY A 164 56.51 10.73 -31.12
C GLY A 164 56.63 9.73 -32.27
N ILE A 165 55.48 9.25 -32.74
CA ILE A 165 55.35 8.66 -34.07
C ILE A 165 54.23 9.46 -34.74
N PRO A 166 54.50 10.02 -35.95
CA PRO A 166 53.73 11.10 -36.56
C PRO A 166 52.25 10.79 -36.80
#